data_AF-A0A8S4RQA0-F1
#
_entry.id   AF-A0A8S4RQA0-F1
#
_cell.length_a   1.000
_cell.length_b   1.000
_cell.length_c   1.000
_cell.angle_alpha   90.00
_cell.angle_beta   90.00
_cell.angle_gamma   90.00
#
_symmetry.space_group_name_H-M   'P 1'
#
loop_
_entity.id
_entity.type
_entity.pdbx_description
1 polymer ?
#
loop_
_entity_poly.entity_id
_entity_poly.type
_entity_poly.pdbx_seq_one_letter_code
_entity_poly.pdbx_strand_id
1 'polypeptide(L)'
;MKLYKTVSTHIENYQKLVLDQNVLEPKICHLKMPCGDASIIPKSGDSSDIGDLISKLGKREAQDDLCDVSTKKMKPDIHRTGAKCLLNNQQDPRDAGLNYHLVGQVRTKPGRGDRTLSVSCSDKISRWIHCGIQGSLLDMLLNMPVFIKHFIFGSGVPYSEEILNRALLKRESEINIEDRLKEIPDFYRSSLIFQHIRTDINERPAAGSIVCIKTKNRLLEVVVQGKKLGVTKKRAKDLSSSVSISKYSLYKKFMEVLQKNKELMAHICGTESIETIPYNEMKRKAIQYQIQWNRTKEVFFKSWTLKPDIWNFCVDKVT
;
A
#
# COMPACT_ATOMS: atom_id res chain seq x y z
N MET A 1 4.12 22.41 5.97
CA MET A 1 2.68 22.52 5.70
C MET A 1 2.17 23.74 6.43
N LYS A 2 2.12 24.89 5.76
CA LYS A 2 1.37 26.05 6.24
C LYS A 2 -0.02 25.89 5.63
N LEU A 3 -1.04 25.76 6.47
CA LEU A 3 -2.45 25.74 6.06
C LEU A 3 -3.00 27.10 6.47
N TYR A 4 -3.56 27.86 5.52
CA TYR A 4 -4.31 29.08 5.80
C TYR A 4 -5.76 28.93 5.35
N LYS A 5 -6.66 29.57 6.09
CA LYS A 5 -8.11 29.59 5.86
C LYS A 5 -8.44 30.48 4.67
N THR A 6 -9.29 30.01 3.76
CA THR A 6 -10.06 30.89 2.87
C THR A 6 -11.54 30.56 3.05
N VAL A 7 -12.32 31.60 3.36
CA VAL A 7 -13.76 31.56 3.58
C VAL A 7 -14.47 31.83 2.25
N SER A 8 -15.43 30.98 1.90
CA SER A 8 -16.57 31.36 1.06
C SER A 8 -17.80 30.59 1.53
N THR A 9 -18.92 31.28 1.53
CA THR A 9 -20.09 31.12 2.37
C THR A 9 -21.16 30.21 1.75
N HIS A 10 -21.50 29.09 2.40
CA HIS A 10 -22.84 28.79 2.98
C HIS A 10 -22.97 27.31 3.41
N ILE A 11 -23.43 27.15 4.65
CA ILE A 11 -24.07 25.99 5.30
C ILE A 11 -23.14 24.92 5.92
N GLU A 12 -23.10 24.95 7.27
CA GLU A 12 -22.79 23.89 8.25
C GLU A 12 -21.38 23.26 8.40
N ASN A 13 -20.36 23.65 7.64
CA ASN A 13 -19.08 22.94 7.75
C ASN A 13 -18.22 23.44 8.92
N TYR A 14 -18.27 22.71 10.06
CA TYR A 14 -17.18 22.64 11.04
C TYR A 14 -15.85 22.65 10.26
N GLN A 15 -15.05 23.71 10.34
CA GLN A 15 -14.06 24.03 9.31
C GLN A 15 -13.07 22.87 9.06
N LYS A 16 -13.40 22.02 8.08
CA LYS A 16 -12.55 20.91 7.64
C LYS A 16 -11.36 21.49 6.88
N LEU A 17 -10.24 20.79 6.96
CA LEU A 17 -9.00 21.16 6.31
C LEU A 17 -9.12 20.91 4.79
N VAL A 18 -8.78 21.92 4.02
CA VAL A 18 -8.71 21.84 2.55
C VAL A 18 -7.24 21.79 2.14
N LEU A 19 -6.92 20.94 1.16
CA LEU A 19 -5.61 20.98 0.53
C LEU A 19 -5.52 22.26 -0.30
N ASP A 20 -4.44 23.01 -0.10
CA ASP A 20 -4.16 24.21 -0.91
C ASP A 20 -4.04 23.81 -2.39
N GLN A 21 -4.66 24.59 -3.27
CA GLN A 21 -4.63 24.37 -4.72
C GLN A 21 -3.20 24.45 -5.29
N ASN A 22 -2.27 25.09 -4.56
CA ASN A 22 -0.85 25.17 -4.92
C ASN A 22 -0.02 23.95 -4.46
N VAL A 23 -0.65 22.94 -3.85
CA VAL A 23 0.04 21.71 -3.45
C VAL A 23 0.33 20.87 -4.68
N LEU A 24 1.61 20.54 -4.89
CA LEU A 24 2.04 19.59 -5.92
C LEU A 24 1.24 18.29 -5.81
N GLU A 25 0.78 17.80 -6.95
CA GLU A 25 0.00 16.56 -7.03
C GLU A 25 0.73 15.40 -6.34
N PRO A 26 0.07 14.62 -5.46
CA PRO A 26 0.72 13.52 -4.77
C PRO A 26 1.23 12.47 -5.76
N LYS A 27 2.51 12.13 -5.64
CA LYS A 27 3.19 11.10 -6.43
C LYS A 27 3.72 9.99 -5.52
N ILE A 28 3.76 8.76 -6.03
CA ILE A 28 4.42 7.64 -5.36
C ILE A 28 5.41 6.96 -6.29
N CYS A 29 6.60 6.70 -5.77
CA CYS A 29 7.67 6.02 -6.50
C CYS A 29 7.94 4.65 -5.87
N HIS A 30 7.92 3.60 -6.68
CA HIS A 30 8.25 2.24 -6.31
C HIS A 30 9.45 1.76 -7.11
N LEU A 31 10.52 1.33 -6.45
CA LEU A 31 11.69 0.77 -7.14
C LEU A 31 11.41 -0.61 -7.77
N LYS A 32 10.33 -1.30 -7.34
CA LYS A 32 9.91 -2.62 -7.82
C LYS A 32 8.40 -2.69 -7.95
N MET A 33 7.90 -3.60 -8.79
CA MET A 33 6.47 -3.89 -8.84
C MET A 33 5.92 -4.27 -7.47
N PRO A 34 4.71 -3.81 -7.11
CA PRO A 34 4.14 -4.09 -5.81
C PRO A 34 3.77 -5.57 -5.76
N CYS A 35 4.13 -6.24 -4.66
CA CYS A 35 3.79 -7.64 -4.48
C CYS A 35 2.27 -7.84 -4.47
N GLY A 36 1.82 -8.98 -5.00
CA GLY A 36 0.42 -9.26 -5.28
C GLY A 36 0.15 -9.39 -6.78
N ASP A 37 -1.07 -9.05 -7.17
CA ASP A 37 -1.58 -9.24 -8.54
C ASP A 37 -0.80 -8.45 -9.59
N ALA A 38 -0.35 -7.24 -9.25
CA ALA A 38 0.39 -6.37 -10.18
C ALA A 38 1.77 -6.90 -10.56
N SER A 39 2.25 -7.95 -9.87
CA SER A 39 3.50 -8.63 -10.20
C SER A 39 3.29 -9.92 -10.99
N ILE A 40 2.05 -10.34 -11.27
CA ILE A 40 1.73 -11.52 -12.08
C ILE A 40 1.75 -11.08 -13.54
N ILE A 41 2.93 -11.14 -14.15
CA ILE A 41 3.22 -10.61 -15.49
C ILE A 41 3.82 -11.71 -16.37
N PRO A 42 3.27 -12.01 -17.56
CA PRO A 42 3.88 -12.93 -18.52
C PRO A 42 5.32 -12.54 -18.86
N LYS A 43 6.21 -13.54 -18.87
CA LYS A 43 7.54 -13.45 -19.46
C LYS A 43 7.41 -13.71 -20.96
N SER A 44 6.86 -12.76 -21.71
CA SER A 44 6.75 -12.89 -23.17
C SER A 44 8.15 -12.92 -23.80
N GLY A 45 8.32 -13.69 -24.89
CA GLY A 45 9.57 -13.77 -25.66
C GLY A 45 9.85 -12.57 -26.57
N ASP A 46 8.90 -11.64 -26.70
CA ASP A 46 9.06 -10.42 -27.50
C ASP A 46 9.76 -9.33 -26.67
N SER A 47 11.08 -9.47 -26.70
CA SER A 47 12.13 -8.63 -26.15
C SER A 47 12.24 -7.29 -26.87
N SER A 48 11.17 -6.49 -26.85
CA SER A 48 11.28 -5.06 -27.18
C SER A 48 11.08 -4.14 -25.98
N ASP A 49 10.51 -4.62 -24.87
CA ASP A 49 10.24 -3.75 -23.72
C ASP A 49 10.39 -4.38 -22.33
N ILE A 50 10.86 -5.62 -22.27
CA ILE A 50 11.29 -6.30 -21.03
C ILE A 50 12.80 -6.12 -20.97
N GLY A 51 13.31 -5.42 -19.95
CA GLY A 51 14.74 -5.21 -19.75
C GLY A 51 15.53 -6.50 -19.96
N ASP A 52 16.36 -6.50 -21.02
CA ASP A 52 17.11 -7.61 -21.61
C ASP A 52 18.22 -8.21 -20.72
N LEU A 53 18.10 -8.13 -19.40
CA LEU A 53 19.15 -8.53 -18.46
C LEU A 53 18.87 -9.79 -17.66
N ILE A 54 17.63 -10.32 -17.67
CA ILE A 54 17.29 -11.50 -16.86
C ILE A 54 17.23 -12.80 -17.69
N SER A 55 17.09 -12.72 -19.02
CA SER A 55 16.86 -13.90 -19.87
C SER A 55 18.14 -14.64 -20.32
N LYS A 56 19.34 -14.09 -20.16
CA LYS A 56 20.58 -14.68 -20.74
C LYS A 56 21.53 -15.43 -19.81
N LEU A 57 21.34 -15.47 -18.48
CA LEU A 57 22.36 -16.00 -17.55
C LEU A 57 21.94 -17.25 -16.76
N GLY A 58 21.11 -18.12 -17.37
CA GLY A 58 20.40 -19.18 -16.67
C GLY A 58 20.60 -20.62 -17.14
N LYS A 59 21.75 -21.00 -17.71
CA LYS A 59 22.15 -22.43 -17.77
C LYS A 59 23.65 -22.55 -17.50
N ARG A 60 24.00 -23.29 -16.45
CA ARG A 60 25.33 -23.89 -16.33
C ARG A 60 25.47 -24.88 -17.48
N GLU A 61 26.48 -24.70 -18.31
CA GLU A 61 26.89 -25.74 -19.25
C GLU A 61 27.40 -26.91 -18.42
N ALA A 62 26.63 -28.00 -18.39
CA ALA A 62 27.16 -29.30 -18.04
C ALA A 62 27.89 -29.79 -19.30
N GLN A 63 29.19 -29.96 -19.16
CA GLN A 63 30.03 -30.55 -20.18
C GLN A 63 29.76 -32.06 -20.14
N ASP A 64 28.91 -32.54 -21.03
CA ASP A 64 28.85 -33.95 -21.41
C ASP A 64 28.35 -34.06 -22.86
N ASP A 65 29.10 -34.87 -23.61
CA ASP A 65 29.08 -34.98 -25.06
C ASP A 65 27.79 -35.59 -25.63
N LEU A 66 27.48 -35.14 -26.87
CA LEU A 66 26.66 -35.82 -27.89
C LEU A 66 25.20 -36.17 -27.54
N CYS A 67 24.26 -35.25 -27.82
CA CYS A 67 23.16 -35.46 -28.78
C CYS A 67 22.14 -34.30 -28.83
N ASP A 68 21.87 -33.85 -30.06
CA ASP A 68 20.71 -33.11 -30.56
C ASP A 68 20.40 -31.71 -29.96
N VAL A 69 20.84 -30.66 -30.67
CA VAL A 69 20.49 -29.26 -30.42
C VAL A 69 19.04 -29.01 -30.88
N SER A 70 18.09 -29.60 -30.17
CA SER A 70 16.73 -29.09 -30.17
C SER A 70 16.73 -27.78 -29.39
N THR A 71 16.47 -26.67 -30.08
CA THR A 71 16.12 -25.38 -29.45
C THR A 71 14.96 -25.61 -28.49
N LYS A 72 15.25 -25.90 -27.20
CA LYS A 72 14.25 -25.98 -26.14
C LYS A 72 13.59 -24.61 -26.03
N LYS A 73 12.46 -24.42 -26.73
CA LYS A 73 11.57 -23.26 -26.54
C LYS A 73 11.37 -23.11 -25.04
N MET A 74 11.82 -21.99 -24.47
CA MET A 74 11.56 -21.69 -23.06
C MET A 74 10.05 -21.74 -22.87
N LYS A 75 9.58 -22.62 -21.97
CA LYS A 75 8.16 -22.69 -21.66
C LYS A 75 7.72 -21.31 -21.15
N PRO A 76 6.59 -20.78 -21.63
CA PRO A 76 6.09 -19.48 -21.19
C PRO A 76 5.86 -19.54 -19.68
N ASP A 77 6.31 -18.52 -18.96
CA ASP A 77 6.23 -18.43 -17.50
C ASP A 77 5.88 -16.99 -17.10
N ILE A 78 5.69 -16.73 -15.81
CA ILE A 78 5.31 -15.42 -15.29
C ILE A 78 6.33 -14.92 -14.28
N HIS A 79 6.53 -13.60 -14.26
CA HIS A 79 6.98 -12.91 -13.06
C HIS A 79 5.90 -13.04 -11.98
N ARG A 80 6.33 -13.20 -10.72
CA ARG A 80 5.44 -13.37 -9.56
C ARG A 80 6.19 -13.10 -8.26
N THR A 81 5.43 -12.86 -7.20
CA THR A 81 5.96 -12.74 -5.83
C THR A 81 5.46 -13.88 -4.96
N GLY A 82 5.99 -14.01 -3.74
CA GLY A 82 5.50 -15.03 -2.80
C GLY A 82 4.11 -14.74 -2.20
N ALA A 83 3.39 -13.73 -2.68
CA ALA A 83 2.06 -13.39 -2.17
C ALA A 83 1.03 -14.48 -2.49
N LYS A 84 0.22 -14.87 -1.52
CA LYS A 84 -0.70 -16.01 -1.61
C LYS A 84 -2.15 -15.56 -1.51
N CYS A 85 -3.07 -16.25 -2.18
CA CYS A 85 -4.51 -16.01 -2.01
C CYS A 85 -4.94 -16.14 -0.54
N LEU A 86 -6.03 -15.46 -0.16
CA LEU A 86 -6.63 -15.63 1.16
C LEU A 86 -7.07 -17.09 1.34
N LEU A 87 -6.99 -17.62 2.57
CA LEU A 87 -7.28 -19.04 2.85
C LEU A 87 -8.69 -19.47 2.43
N ASN A 88 -9.67 -18.59 2.60
CA ASN A 88 -11.09 -18.88 2.34
C ASN A 88 -11.51 -18.51 0.89
N ASN A 89 -10.56 -18.11 0.05
CA ASN A 89 -10.80 -17.79 -1.36
C ASN A 89 -10.33 -18.94 -2.25
N GLN A 90 -10.64 -18.86 -3.55
CA GLN A 90 -10.08 -19.74 -4.56
C GLN A 90 -8.54 -19.67 -4.53
N GLN A 91 -7.91 -20.84 -4.50
CA GLN A 91 -6.45 -20.94 -4.46
C GLN A 91 -5.85 -20.99 -5.86
N ASP A 92 -4.60 -20.56 -5.95
CA ASP A 92 -3.79 -20.69 -7.17
C ASP A 92 -3.75 -22.17 -7.65
N PRO A 93 -4.00 -22.47 -8.94
CA PRO A 93 -3.94 -23.82 -9.50
C PRO A 93 -2.57 -24.47 -9.36
N ARG A 94 -1.50 -23.66 -9.41
CA ARG A 94 -0.09 -24.10 -9.44
C ARG A 94 0.27 -24.95 -10.66
N ASP A 95 -0.49 -24.79 -11.74
CA ASP A 95 -0.16 -25.36 -13.05
C ASP A 95 1.12 -24.75 -13.63
N ALA A 96 1.62 -25.33 -14.71
CA ALA A 96 2.83 -24.84 -15.35
C ALA A 96 2.64 -23.45 -15.99
N GLY A 97 3.69 -22.62 -15.89
CA GLY A 97 3.81 -21.40 -16.68
C GLY A 97 2.77 -20.32 -16.36
N LEU A 98 2.05 -19.86 -17.39
CA LEU A 98 1.06 -18.78 -17.30
C LEU A 98 -0.13 -19.10 -16.40
N ASN A 99 -0.47 -20.39 -16.24
CA ASN A 99 -1.65 -20.83 -15.49
C ASN A 99 -1.37 -21.05 -14.00
N TYR A 100 -0.15 -20.74 -13.53
CA TYR A 100 0.24 -20.99 -12.14
C TYR A 100 -0.60 -20.20 -11.13
N HIS A 101 -0.90 -18.93 -11.42
CA HIS A 101 -1.59 -18.02 -10.51
C HIS A 101 -2.94 -17.56 -11.05
N LEU A 102 -3.94 -17.45 -10.17
CA LEU A 102 -5.16 -16.71 -10.47
C LEU A 102 -4.86 -15.20 -10.48
N VAL A 103 -5.53 -14.46 -11.35
CA VAL A 103 -5.50 -12.99 -11.34
C VAL A 103 -6.71 -12.41 -10.60
N GLY A 104 -6.62 -11.15 -10.18
CA GLY A 104 -7.71 -10.41 -9.51
C GLY A 104 -7.96 -10.82 -8.05
N GLN A 105 -7.23 -11.80 -7.52
CA GLN A 105 -7.40 -12.27 -6.15
C GLN A 105 -6.75 -11.32 -5.13
N VAL A 106 -7.42 -11.12 -3.99
CA VAL A 106 -6.81 -10.50 -2.81
C VAL A 106 -5.76 -11.45 -2.24
N ARG A 107 -4.55 -10.94 -1.99
CA ARG A 107 -3.40 -11.76 -1.56
C ARG A 107 -2.83 -11.27 -0.25
N THR A 108 -2.30 -12.18 0.57
CA THR A 108 -1.45 -11.86 1.72
C THR A 108 0.02 -11.93 1.37
N LYS A 109 0.84 -11.14 2.07
CA LYS A 109 2.29 -11.26 1.95
C LYS A 109 2.73 -12.63 2.49
N PRO A 110 3.79 -13.24 1.94
CA PRO A 110 4.42 -14.37 2.58
C PRO A 110 5.03 -13.88 3.90
N GLY A 111 4.66 -14.48 5.03
CA GLY A 111 5.36 -14.23 6.29
C GLY A 111 6.78 -14.77 6.23
N ARG A 112 7.66 -14.32 7.14
CA ARG A 112 8.96 -14.98 7.40
C ARG A 112 8.76 -16.12 8.42
N GLY A 113 7.82 -17.02 8.14
CA GLY A 113 7.24 -17.97 9.10
C GLY A 113 5.72 -18.04 8.93
N ASP A 114 4.97 -17.78 10.01
CA ASP A 114 3.50 -17.77 9.98
C ASP A 114 2.93 -16.78 8.95
N ARG A 115 1.80 -17.18 8.33
CA ARG A 115 1.10 -16.31 7.38
C ARG A 115 0.68 -15.01 8.07
N THR A 116 1.04 -13.88 7.46
CA THR A 116 0.61 -12.57 7.96
C THR A 116 -0.82 -12.26 7.50
N LEU A 117 -1.57 -11.56 8.35
CA LEU A 117 -2.85 -10.93 7.99
C LEU A 117 -2.66 -9.64 7.17
N SER A 118 -1.43 -9.31 6.78
CA SER A 118 -1.17 -8.17 5.91
C SER A 118 -1.39 -8.56 4.45
N VAL A 119 -2.40 -7.94 3.84
CA VAL A 119 -2.60 -7.99 2.39
C VAL A 119 -1.39 -7.43 1.63
N SER A 120 -1.33 -7.80 0.35
CA SER A 120 -0.26 -7.48 -0.59
C SER A 120 -0.13 -5.97 -0.81
N CYS A 121 0.99 -5.53 -1.38
CA CYS A 121 1.15 -4.11 -1.69
C CYS A 121 0.19 -3.68 -2.82
N SER A 122 -0.06 -4.54 -3.81
CA SER A 122 -1.04 -4.26 -4.87
C SER A 122 -2.42 -3.99 -4.26
N ASP A 123 -2.89 -4.85 -3.36
CA ASP A 123 -4.22 -4.68 -2.71
C ASP A 123 -4.31 -3.38 -1.88
N LYS A 124 -3.23 -3.00 -1.20
CA LYS A 124 -3.18 -1.73 -0.44
C LYS A 124 -3.22 -0.52 -1.37
N ILE A 125 -2.50 -0.58 -2.48
CA ILE A 125 -2.48 0.49 -3.49
C ILE A 125 -3.86 0.62 -4.14
N SER A 126 -4.49 -0.49 -4.56
CA SER A 126 -5.87 -0.48 -5.05
C SER A 126 -6.81 0.19 -4.03
N ARG A 127 -6.69 -0.14 -2.74
CA ARG A 127 -7.51 0.50 -1.71
C ARG A 127 -7.26 2.01 -1.64
N TRP A 128 -6.01 2.46 -1.78
CA TRP A 128 -5.69 3.89 -1.80
C TRP A 128 -6.28 4.60 -3.03
N ILE A 129 -6.27 3.96 -4.19
CA ILE A 129 -6.88 4.50 -5.41
C ILE A 129 -8.40 4.67 -5.23
N HIS A 130 -9.07 3.70 -4.60
CA HIS A 130 -10.53 3.72 -4.47
C HIS A 130 -11.06 4.51 -3.26
N CYS A 131 -10.30 4.58 -2.16
CA CYS A 131 -10.75 5.19 -0.90
C CYS A 131 -9.95 6.43 -0.49
N GLY A 132 -8.85 6.71 -1.18
CA GLY A 132 -7.87 7.72 -0.80
C GLY A 132 -6.84 7.22 0.21
N ILE A 133 -5.71 7.92 0.28
CA ILE A 133 -4.55 7.58 1.13
C ILE A 133 -4.71 8.02 2.58
N GLN A 134 -5.60 8.97 2.86
CA GLN A 134 -5.78 9.63 4.15
C GLN A 134 -6.24 8.65 5.25
N GLY A 135 -7.00 7.63 4.86
CA GLY A 135 -7.61 6.69 5.81
C GLY A 135 -8.67 7.33 6.69
N SER A 136 -9.33 6.53 7.52
CA SER A 136 -10.53 6.95 8.27
C SER A 136 -10.31 8.14 9.20
N LEU A 137 -9.18 8.23 9.92
CA LEU A 137 -8.98 9.31 10.88
C LEU A 137 -8.87 10.67 10.19
N LEU A 138 -7.99 10.78 9.18
CA LEU A 138 -7.81 12.04 8.46
C LEU A 138 -9.02 12.40 7.59
N ASP A 139 -9.81 11.43 7.14
CA ASP A 139 -11.06 11.67 6.41
C ASP A 139 -12.03 12.57 7.19
N MET A 140 -12.06 12.44 8.52
CA MET A 140 -12.89 13.31 9.37
C MET A 140 -12.38 14.75 9.46
N LEU A 141 -11.07 14.96 9.27
CA LEU A 141 -10.44 16.29 9.33
C LEU A 141 -10.45 17.00 7.98
N LEU A 142 -10.45 16.25 6.87
CA LEU A 142 -10.28 16.77 5.53
C LEU A 142 -11.64 17.00 4.87
N ASN A 143 -11.73 18.08 4.08
CA ASN A 143 -12.93 18.34 3.30
C ASN A 143 -13.12 17.32 2.17
N MET A 144 -12.01 16.88 1.56
CA MET A 144 -11.99 15.91 0.47
C MET A 144 -10.94 14.83 0.73
N PRO A 145 -11.19 13.57 0.29
CA PRO A 145 -10.18 12.52 0.29
C PRO A 145 -8.94 12.91 -0.54
N VAL A 146 -7.79 12.31 -0.21
CA VAL A 146 -6.54 12.58 -0.92
C VAL A 146 -6.20 11.38 -1.79
N PHE A 147 -6.02 11.62 -3.09
CA PHE A 147 -5.66 10.59 -4.06
C PHE A 147 -4.24 10.81 -4.60
N ILE A 148 -3.60 9.70 -4.99
CA ILE A 148 -2.33 9.74 -5.71
C ILE A 148 -2.66 9.74 -7.20
N LYS A 149 -2.14 10.72 -7.93
CA LYS A 149 -2.33 10.81 -9.38
C LYS A 149 -1.25 10.07 -10.17
N HIS A 150 -0.02 10.07 -9.67
CA HIS A 150 1.12 9.55 -10.41
C HIS A 150 1.79 8.39 -9.68
N PHE A 151 1.78 7.21 -10.29
CA PHE A 151 2.47 6.01 -9.81
C PHE A 151 3.67 5.70 -10.71
N ILE A 152 4.87 5.82 -10.16
CA ILE A 152 6.12 5.68 -10.92
C ILE A 152 6.85 4.41 -10.47
N PHE A 153 7.17 3.51 -11.41
CA PHE A 153 7.91 2.28 -11.16
C PHE A 153 9.35 2.38 -11.69
N GLY A 154 10.33 1.80 -11.00
CA GLY A 154 11.74 1.85 -11.40
C GLY A 154 12.02 1.15 -12.74
N SER A 155 13.12 1.50 -13.41
CA SER A 155 13.57 0.76 -14.61
C SER A 155 14.14 -0.62 -14.24
N GLY A 156 14.13 -1.54 -15.21
CA GLY A 156 14.66 -2.90 -15.06
C GLY A 156 13.74 -3.88 -14.32
N VAL A 157 12.49 -3.48 -14.05
CA VAL A 157 11.46 -4.35 -13.45
C VAL A 157 10.44 -4.74 -14.53
N PRO A 158 9.78 -5.91 -14.40
CA PRO A 158 8.68 -6.25 -15.29
C PRO A 158 7.59 -5.18 -15.17
N TYR A 159 7.24 -4.52 -16.27
CA TYR A 159 6.24 -3.46 -16.29
C TYR A 159 5.22 -3.78 -17.38
N SER A 160 3.94 -3.63 -17.04
CA SER A 160 2.84 -3.72 -17.99
C SER A 160 1.71 -2.86 -17.46
N GLU A 161 1.37 -1.82 -18.23
CA GLU A 161 0.29 -0.91 -17.88
C GLU A 161 -1.07 -1.60 -17.88
N GLU A 162 -1.30 -2.53 -18.82
CA GLU A 162 -2.49 -3.38 -18.85
C GLU A 162 -2.66 -4.16 -17.54
N ILE A 163 -1.57 -4.73 -17.03
CA ILE A 163 -1.58 -5.50 -15.77
C ILE A 163 -1.75 -4.58 -14.56
N LEU A 164 -1.16 -3.39 -14.57
CA LEU A 164 -1.41 -2.40 -13.53
C LEU A 164 -2.88 -1.98 -13.52
N ASN A 165 -3.47 -1.73 -14.69
CA ASN A 165 -4.90 -1.47 -14.83
C ASN A 165 -5.72 -2.63 -14.27
N ARG A 166 -5.44 -3.88 -14.66
CA ARG A 166 -6.13 -5.10 -14.18
C ARG A 166 -5.89 -5.42 -12.71
N ALA A 167 -4.78 -5.01 -12.12
CA ALA A 167 -4.48 -5.33 -10.72
C ALA A 167 -4.99 -4.25 -9.77
N LEU A 168 -4.88 -2.98 -10.21
CA LEU A 168 -5.05 -1.80 -9.38
C LEU A 168 -6.37 -1.09 -9.59
N LEU A 169 -6.88 -1.06 -10.83
CA LEU A 169 -8.08 -0.30 -11.21
C LEU A 169 -9.28 -1.18 -11.55
N LYS A 170 -9.09 -2.33 -12.18
CA LYS A 170 -10.16 -3.24 -12.61
C LYS A 170 -10.04 -4.55 -11.83
N ARG A 171 -11.12 -5.21 -11.42
CA ARG A 171 -11.09 -6.62 -10.98
C ARG A 171 -12.32 -7.33 -11.49
N GLU A 172 -12.11 -8.40 -12.26
CA GLU A 172 -13.13 -9.04 -13.10
C GLU A 172 -13.87 -8.04 -14.03
N SER A 173 -14.83 -8.51 -14.82
CA SER A 173 -15.49 -7.85 -15.97
C SER A 173 -16.32 -6.61 -15.61
N GLU A 174 -15.70 -5.62 -14.99
CA GLU A 174 -16.29 -4.34 -14.64
C GLU A 174 -16.09 -3.35 -15.80
N ILE A 175 -17.19 -2.85 -16.35
CA ILE A 175 -17.20 -2.08 -17.59
C ILE A 175 -16.91 -0.59 -17.31
N ASN A 176 -17.38 -0.03 -16.18
CA ASN A 176 -17.32 1.40 -15.90
C ASN A 176 -16.44 1.74 -14.68
N ILE A 177 -15.20 2.16 -14.95
CA ILE A 177 -14.23 2.56 -13.90
C ILE A 177 -14.48 3.98 -13.42
N GLU A 178 -14.89 4.86 -14.34
CA GLU A 178 -15.13 6.29 -14.13
C GLU A 178 -16.23 6.55 -13.09
N ASP A 179 -17.26 5.71 -13.05
CA ASP A 179 -18.36 5.83 -12.08
C ASP A 179 -17.93 5.54 -10.64
N ARG A 180 -16.80 4.84 -10.45
CA ARG A 180 -16.34 4.38 -9.13
C ARG A 180 -15.11 5.12 -8.64
N LEU A 181 -14.19 5.48 -9.53
CA LEU A 181 -12.96 6.16 -9.16
C LEU A 181 -13.19 7.68 -9.16
N LYS A 182 -12.86 8.30 -8.02
CA LYS A 182 -12.89 9.77 -7.92
C LYS A 182 -11.74 10.41 -8.71
N GLU A 183 -10.64 9.67 -8.85
CA GLU A 183 -9.44 10.08 -9.58
C GLU A 183 -8.84 8.83 -10.26
N ILE A 184 -8.55 8.93 -11.56
CA ILE A 184 -7.89 7.86 -12.31
C ILE A 184 -6.38 8.16 -12.30
N PRO A 185 -5.54 7.27 -11.76
CA PRO A 185 -4.11 7.50 -11.71
C PRO A 185 -3.43 7.15 -13.03
N ASP A 186 -2.35 7.85 -13.32
CA ASP A 186 -1.41 7.54 -14.39
C ASP A 186 -0.28 6.63 -13.88
N PHE A 187 0.11 5.67 -14.72
CA PHE A 187 1.22 4.76 -14.45
C PHE A 187 2.41 5.10 -15.33
N TYR A 188 3.58 5.20 -14.70
CA TYR A 188 4.83 5.51 -15.40
C TYR A 188 5.91 4.50 -15.05
N ARG A 189 6.80 4.27 -16.01
CA ARG A 189 8.08 3.59 -15.78
C ARG A 189 9.19 4.64 -15.88
N SER A 190 10.02 4.71 -14.85
CA SER A 190 11.22 5.54 -14.85
C SER A 190 12.23 5.00 -15.87
N SER A 191 12.98 5.91 -16.50
CA SER A 191 14.16 5.56 -17.29
C SER A 191 15.38 5.20 -16.43
N LEU A 192 15.36 5.52 -15.13
CA LEU A 192 16.48 5.31 -14.23
C LEU A 192 16.50 3.87 -13.70
N ILE A 193 17.63 3.19 -13.94
CA ILE A 193 17.88 1.85 -13.42
C ILE A 193 18.39 1.97 -11.99
N PHE A 194 17.74 1.27 -11.07
CA PHE A 194 18.24 1.13 -9.71
C PHE A 194 19.40 0.13 -9.69
N GLN A 195 20.61 0.60 -9.38
CA GLN A 195 21.85 -0.20 -9.44
C GLN A 195 21.80 -1.49 -8.60
N HIS A 196 21.08 -1.46 -7.47
CA HIS A 196 20.89 -2.61 -6.58
C HIS A 196 19.55 -3.32 -6.83
N ILE A 197 19.01 -3.24 -8.06
CA ILE A 197 17.94 -4.14 -8.47
C ILE A 197 18.45 -5.57 -8.33
N ARG A 198 17.55 -6.53 -8.07
CA ARG A 198 17.96 -7.90 -7.77
C ARG A 198 18.78 -8.45 -8.94
N THR A 199 20.06 -8.67 -8.72
CA THR A 199 20.99 -9.33 -9.65
C THR A 199 21.12 -10.81 -9.28
N ASP A 200 21.93 -11.56 -10.02
CA ASP A 200 22.26 -12.97 -9.73
C ASP A 200 23.09 -13.14 -8.44
N ILE A 201 23.55 -12.03 -7.86
CA ILE A 201 24.16 -12.02 -6.55
C ILE A 201 23.05 -12.29 -5.52
N ASN A 202 23.23 -13.34 -4.70
CA ASN A 202 22.29 -13.77 -3.66
C ASN A 202 22.21 -12.79 -2.47
N GLU A 203 22.06 -11.50 -2.76
CA GLU A 203 21.87 -10.46 -1.75
C GLU A 203 20.53 -10.66 -1.05
N ARG A 204 20.58 -10.68 0.27
CA ARG A 204 19.39 -10.82 1.11
C ARG A 204 18.83 -9.43 1.41
N PRO A 205 17.53 -9.18 1.18
CA PRO A 205 16.92 -7.92 1.58
C PRO A 205 17.13 -7.66 3.08
N ALA A 206 17.46 -6.41 3.43
CA ALA A 206 17.63 -5.99 4.81
C ALA A 206 16.39 -6.37 5.66
N ALA A 207 16.64 -6.78 6.91
CA ALA A 207 15.56 -7.10 7.85
C ALA A 207 14.87 -5.86 8.43
N GLY A 208 15.48 -4.68 8.28
CA GLY A 208 14.97 -3.39 8.72
C GLY A 208 14.37 -2.56 7.59
N SER A 209 13.72 -1.47 7.97
CA SER A 209 13.16 -0.44 7.09
C SER A 209 13.52 0.94 7.60
N ILE A 210 13.68 1.91 6.70
CA ILE A 210 13.90 3.31 7.07
C ILE A 210 12.61 4.10 6.84
N VAL A 211 12.22 4.90 7.83
CA VAL A 211 11.11 5.85 7.74
C VAL A 211 11.72 7.25 7.79
N CYS A 212 11.52 8.04 6.73
CA CYS A 212 11.98 9.41 6.65
C CYS A 212 10.79 10.31 6.30
N ILE A 213 10.56 11.36 7.10
CA ILE A 213 9.47 12.32 6.89
C ILE A 213 10.07 13.73 6.89
N LYS A 214 9.89 14.44 5.77
CA LYS A 214 10.29 15.84 5.64
C LYS A 214 9.32 16.73 6.41
N THR A 215 9.68 17.06 7.64
CA THR A 215 9.03 18.06 8.50
C THR A 215 10.03 19.16 8.86
N LYS A 216 9.62 20.20 9.60
CA LYS A 216 10.54 21.24 10.09
C LYS A 216 11.75 20.64 10.84
N ASN A 217 11.51 19.57 11.60
CA ASN A 217 12.53 18.92 12.43
C ASN A 217 13.08 17.63 11.81
N ARG A 218 12.77 17.31 10.54
CA ARG A 218 13.12 16.07 9.81
C ARG A 218 13.09 14.80 10.67
N LEU A 219 12.07 13.97 10.49
CA LEU A 219 12.00 12.69 11.18
C LEU A 219 12.76 11.61 10.39
N LEU A 220 13.69 10.91 11.03
CA LEU A 220 14.38 9.75 10.47
C LEU A 220 14.41 8.63 11.52
N GLU A 221 13.81 7.48 11.19
CA GLU A 221 13.75 6.31 12.07
C GLU A 221 14.20 5.06 11.30
N VAL A 222 15.12 4.29 11.88
CA VAL A 222 15.39 2.92 11.42
C VAL A 222 14.53 1.99 12.24
N VAL A 223 13.79 1.11 11.57
CA VAL A 223 12.80 0.22 12.19
C VAL A 223 13.17 -1.22 11.91
N VAL A 224 13.27 -2.03 12.95
CA VAL A 224 13.54 -3.47 12.88
C VAL A 224 12.46 -4.20 13.65
N GLN A 225 11.80 -5.18 13.01
CA GLN A 225 10.69 -5.95 13.60
C GLN A 225 9.58 -5.06 14.23
N GLY A 226 9.29 -3.93 13.59
CA GLY A 226 8.24 -3.00 14.03
C GLY A 226 8.62 -2.09 15.21
N LYS A 227 9.88 -2.06 15.63
CA LYS A 227 10.40 -1.20 16.72
C LYS A 227 11.53 -0.32 16.21
N LYS A 228 11.76 0.84 16.83
CA LYS A 228 12.94 1.67 16.50
C LYS A 228 14.22 0.88 16.82
N LEU A 229 15.21 0.98 15.93
CA LEU A 229 16.53 0.38 16.13
C LEU A 229 17.15 0.96 17.42
N GLY A 230 17.71 0.08 18.26
CA GLY A 230 18.32 0.47 19.54
C GLY A 230 17.37 0.48 20.75
N VAL A 231 16.07 0.22 20.58
CA VAL A 231 15.14 0.11 21.71
C VAL A 231 15.42 -1.17 22.51
N THR A 232 15.72 -1.01 23.80
CA THR A 232 15.98 -2.14 24.71
C THR A 232 14.72 -2.95 24.99
N LYS A 233 14.86 -4.22 25.39
CA LYS A 233 13.72 -5.09 25.77
C LYS A 233 12.84 -4.45 26.87
N LYS A 234 13.46 -3.73 27.82
CA LYS A 234 12.77 -3.00 28.90
C LYS A 234 11.91 -1.86 28.37
N ARG A 235 12.44 -1.05 27.43
CA ARG A 235 11.72 0.07 26.82
C ARG A 235 10.80 -0.34 25.67
N ALA A 236 10.88 -1.57 25.18
CA ALA A 236 10.06 -2.04 24.07
C ALA A 236 8.55 -2.07 24.36
N LYS A 237 8.15 -2.05 25.64
CA LYS A 237 6.76 -1.93 26.09
C LYS A 237 6.34 -0.48 26.34
N ASP A 238 7.27 0.46 26.35
CA ASP A 238 7.00 1.88 26.58
C ASP A 238 6.46 2.52 25.29
N LEU A 239 5.29 3.14 25.40
CA LEU A 239 4.62 3.83 24.30
C LEU A 239 5.42 5.05 23.83
N SER A 240 6.26 5.66 24.66
CA SER A 240 7.18 6.74 24.26
C SER A 240 8.21 6.28 23.21
N SER A 241 8.54 4.99 23.22
CA SER A 241 9.52 4.37 22.30
C SER A 241 8.87 3.87 21.00
N SER A 242 7.57 4.09 20.81
CA SER A 242 6.83 3.67 19.63
C SER A 242 7.28 4.40 18.36
N VAL A 243 7.32 3.67 17.24
CA VAL A 243 7.65 4.20 15.91
C VAL A 243 6.64 5.29 15.55
N SER A 244 7.08 6.39 14.95
CA SER A 244 6.23 7.55 14.64
C SER A 244 5.01 7.25 13.75
N ILE A 245 5.11 6.22 12.90
CA ILE A 245 4.02 5.75 12.02
C ILE A 245 3.19 4.62 12.66
N SER A 246 3.39 4.34 13.95
CA SER A 246 2.57 3.37 14.69
C SER A 246 1.15 3.89 14.86
N LYS A 247 0.18 2.99 15.07
CA LYS A 247 -1.22 3.40 15.29
C LYS A 247 -1.39 4.29 16.51
N TYR A 248 -0.64 4.00 17.58
CA TYR A 248 -0.65 4.82 18.78
C TYR A 248 -0.16 6.25 18.48
N SER A 249 1.01 6.38 17.85
CA SER A 249 1.59 7.69 17.53
C SER A 249 0.73 8.49 16.56
N LEU A 250 0.17 7.83 15.53
CA LEU A 250 -0.73 8.46 14.57
C LEU A 250 -2.07 8.88 15.21
N TYR A 251 -2.62 8.05 16.12
CA TYR A 251 -3.85 8.39 16.80
C TYR A 251 -3.67 9.56 17.77
N LYS A 252 -2.59 9.53 18.56
CA LYS A 252 -2.17 10.65 19.40
C LYS A 252 -2.06 11.94 18.57
N LYS A 253 -1.41 11.86 17.40
CA LYS A 253 -1.26 13.03 16.52
C LYS A 253 -2.58 13.54 15.95
N PHE A 254 -3.50 12.63 15.62
CA PHE A 254 -4.86 13.00 15.20
C PHE A 254 -5.59 13.75 16.32
N MET A 255 -5.53 13.25 17.56
CA MET A 255 -6.15 13.91 18.72
C MET A 255 -5.59 15.33 18.94
N GLU A 256 -4.26 15.48 18.90
CA GLU A 256 -3.59 16.79 18.99
C GLU A 256 -4.06 17.80 17.93
N VAL A 257 -4.39 17.33 16.73
CA VAL A 257 -4.89 18.18 15.64
C VAL A 257 -6.36 18.50 15.85
N LEU A 258 -7.16 17.50 16.21
CA LEU A 258 -8.60 17.67 16.43
C LEU A 258 -8.90 18.64 17.59
N GLN A 259 -8.14 18.56 18.69
CA GLN A 259 -8.27 19.47 19.84
C GLN A 259 -8.05 20.95 19.49
N LYS A 260 -7.34 21.25 18.39
CA LYS A 260 -7.15 22.64 17.93
C LYS A 260 -8.39 23.24 17.26
N ASN A 261 -9.37 22.41 16.88
CA ASN A 261 -10.63 22.83 16.30
C ASN A 261 -11.78 22.35 17.18
N LYS A 262 -12.16 23.18 18.16
CA LYS A 262 -13.19 22.85 19.16
C LYS A 262 -14.54 22.52 18.54
N GLU A 263 -14.92 23.21 17.47
CA GLU A 263 -16.19 22.99 16.77
C GLU A 263 -16.20 21.61 16.11
N LEU A 264 -15.15 21.28 15.34
CA LEU A 264 -15.04 19.97 14.68
C LEU A 264 -14.89 18.83 15.70
N MET A 265 -14.19 19.07 16.80
CA MET A 265 -14.07 18.11 17.91
C MET A 265 -15.43 17.84 18.55
N ALA A 266 -16.22 18.88 18.85
CA ALA A 266 -17.57 18.72 19.40
C ALA A 266 -18.49 17.95 18.43
N HIS A 267 -18.34 18.18 17.12
CA HIS A 267 -19.10 17.43 16.11
C HIS A 267 -18.73 15.94 16.07
N ILE A 268 -17.43 15.61 16.05
CA ILE A 268 -16.96 14.22 15.93
C ILE A 268 -17.17 13.46 17.24
N CYS A 269 -16.78 14.04 18.36
CA CYS A 269 -16.80 13.39 19.66
C CYS A 269 -18.18 13.45 20.34
N GLY A 270 -19.03 14.42 19.98
CA GLY A 270 -20.28 14.68 20.69
C GLY A 270 -20.00 15.14 22.13
N THR A 271 -20.64 14.49 23.10
CA THR A 271 -20.45 14.77 24.54
C THR A 271 -19.30 14.00 25.17
N GLU A 272 -18.70 13.04 24.45
CA GLU A 272 -17.62 12.20 24.95
C GLU A 272 -16.28 12.95 25.00
N SER A 273 -15.45 12.67 26.00
CA SER A 273 -14.08 13.17 26.02
C SER A 273 -13.25 12.46 24.94
N ILE A 274 -12.44 13.20 24.18
CA ILE A 274 -11.64 12.60 23.10
C ILE A 274 -10.69 11.50 23.62
N GLU A 275 -10.19 11.65 24.85
CA GLU A 275 -9.28 10.70 25.51
C GLU A 275 -9.97 9.39 25.90
N THR A 276 -11.29 9.38 26.05
CA THR A 276 -12.04 8.17 26.41
C THR A 276 -12.43 7.34 25.19
N ILE A 277 -12.35 7.91 23.97
CA ILE A 277 -12.74 7.22 22.75
C ILE A 277 -11.59 6.31 22.27
N PRO A 278 -11.79 4.98 22.20
CA PRO A 278 -10.79 4.07 21.68
C PRO A 278 -10.49 4.28 20.19
N TYR A 279 -9.27 3.95 19.77
CA TYR A 279 -8.81 4.10 18.38
C TYR A 279 -9.78 3.50 17.35
N ASN A 280 -10.29 2.30 17.59
CA ASN A 280 -11.18 1.64 16.63
C ASN A 280 -12.57 2.28 16.57
N GLU A 281 -13.08 2.76 17.70
CA GLU A 281 -14.35 3.50 17.75
C GLU A 281 -14.22 4.85 17.06
N MET A 282 -13.13 5.59 17.30
CA MET A 282 -12.87 6.83 16.58
C MET A 282 -12.80 6.62 15.07
N LYS A 283 -12.20 5.52 14.61
CA LYS A 283 -12.20 5.18 13.18
C LYS A 283 -13.60 4.92 12.61
N ARG A 284 -14.53 4.38 13.41
CA ARG A 284 -15.92 4.12 12.97
C ARG A 284 -16.70 5.41 12.80
N LYS A 285 -16.36 6.49 13.53
CA LYS A 285 -16.97 7.83 13.38
C LYS A 285 -16.72 8.46 12.00
N ALA A 286 -15.77 7.95 11.21
CA ALA A 286 -15.55 8.35 9.82
C ALA A 286 -16.57 7.70 8.85
N ILE A 287 -17.85 8.05 8.98
CA ILE A 287 -18.97 7.37 8.31
C ILE A 287 -18.78 7.29 6.79
N GLN A 288 -18.44 8.41 6.15
CA GLN A 288 -18.28 8.48 4.68
C GLN A 288 -17.16 7.56 4.20
N TYR A 289 -16.01 7.55 4.89
CA TYR A 289 -14.93 6.61 4.61
C TYR A 289 -15.37 5.15 4.78
N GLN A 290 -16.13 4.81 5.83
CA GLN A 290 -16.57 3.44 6.06
C GLN A 290 -17.54 2.97 4.97
N ILE A 291 -18.48 3.82 4.54
CA ILE A 291 -19.39 3.54 3.43
C ILE A 291 -18.58 3.27 2.15
N GLN A 292 -17.67 4.18 1.78
CA GLN A 292 -16.83 4.01 0.60
C GLN A 292 -15.99 2.73 0.67
N TRP A 293 -15.39 2.45 1.82
CA TRP A 293 -14.58 1.26 2.02
C TRP A 293 -15.41 -0.03 1.93
N ASN A 294 -16.59 -0.08 2.52
CA ASN A 294 -17.47 -1.25 2.45
C ASN A 294 -17.94 -1.50 1.02
N ARG A 295 -18.41 -0.47 0.31
CA ARG A 295 -18.78 -0.58 -1.11
C ARG A 295 -17.60 -1.07 -1.96
N THR A 296 -16.41 -0.50 -1.76
CA THR A 296 -15.20 -0.95 -2.48
C THR A 296 -14.86 -2.39 -2.16
N LYS A 297 -14.99 -2.81 -0.90
CA LYS A 297 -14.71 -4.18 -0.47
C LYS A 297 -15.67 -5.18 -1.11
N GLU A 298 -16.95 -4.84 -1.18
CA GLU A 298 -18.00 -5.70 -1.76
C GLU A 298 -17.86 -5.81 -3.27
N VAL A 299 -17.75 -4.67 -3.96
CA VAL A 299 -17.76 -4.62 -5.43
C VAL A 299 -16.43 -5.04 -6.03
N PHE A 300 -15.32 -4.47 -5.53
CA PHE A 300 -14.01 -4.62 -6.17
C PHE A 300 -13.18 -5.77 -5.58
N PHE A 301 -13.08 -5.85 -4.25
CA PHE A 301 -12.20 -6.84 -3.61
C PHE A 301 -12.87 -8.19 -3.39
N LYS A 302 -14.19 -8.22 -3.19
CA LYS A 302 -15.06 -9.35 -2.79
C LYS A 302 -14.71 -9.99 -1.45
N SER A 303 -13.43 -10.00 -1.07
CA SER A 303 -12.96 -10.45 0.23
C SER A 303 -11.81 -9.57 0.73
N TRP A 304 -11.60 -9.56 2.03
CA TRP A 304 -10.48 -8.86 2.64
C TRP A 304 -10.10 -9.51 3.96
N THR A 305 -8.85 -9.39 4.38
CA THR A 305 -8.42 -9.92 5.67
C THR A 305 -9.15 -9.24 6.82
N LEU A 306 -9.80 -10.03 7.68
CA LEU A 306 -10.27 -9.56 8.97
C LEU A 306 -9.09 -9.55 9.95
N LYS A 307 -8.82 -8.40 10.54
CA LYS A 307 -7.84 -8.29 11.63
C LYS A 307 -8.61 -8.43 12.94
N PRO A 308 -8.08 -9.15 13.95
CA PRO A 308 -8.73 -9.20 15.26
C PRO A 308 -8.91 -7.79 15.81
N ASP A 309 -9.98 -7.56 16.58
CA ASP A 309 -10.29 -6.26 17.20
C ASP A 309 -9.38 -5.96 18.40
N ILE A 310 -8.09 -6.29 18.28
CA ILE A 310 -7.06 -6.14 19.31
C ILE A 310 -6.57 -4.68 19.43
N TRP A 311 -7.17 -3.72 18.71
CA TRP A 311 -6.70 -2.32 18.66
C TRP A 311 -7.64 -1.34 19.36
N ASN A 312 -8.38 -1.84 20.36
CA ASN A 312 -9.26 -1.06 21.21
C ASN A 312 -8.48 -0.38 22.35
N PHE A 313 -7.59 0.56 22.01
CA PHE A 313 -6.79 1.31 22.99
C PHE A 313 -7.12 2.80 22.95
N CYS A 314 -6.99 3.46 24.10
CA CYS A 314 -7.06 4.92 24.24
C CYS A 314 -5.64 5.52 24.36
N VAL A 315 -5.54 6.83 24.22
CA VAL A 315 -4.30 7.58 24.44
C VAL A 315 -4.52 8.49 25.64
N ASP A 316 -3.67 8.34 26.66
CA ASP A 316 -3.73 9.19 27.86
C ASP A 316 -3.50 10.67 27.50
N LYS A 317 -3.97 11.58 28.37
CA LYS A 317 -3.89 13.04 28.18
C LYS A 317 -2.58 13.46 27.54
N VAL A 318 -2.68 14.08 26.37
CA VAL A 318 -1.55 14.77 25.74
C VAL A 318 -1.23 15.98 26.61
N THR A 319 -0.14 15.89 27.36
CA THR A 319 0.46 17.03 28.06
C THR A 319 1.20 17.93 27.06
#